data_AF-A0A3C0UX22-F1
#
_entry.id   AF-A0A3C0UX22-F1
#
_cell.length_a   1.000
_cell.length_b   1.000
_cell.length_c   1.000
_cell.angle_alpha   90.00
_cell.angle_beta   90.00
_cell.angle_gamma   90.00
#
_symmetry.space_group_name_H-M   'P 1'
#
loop_
_entity.id
_entity.type
_entity.pdbx_description
1 polymer ?
#
loop_
_entity_poly.entity_id
_entity_poly.type
_entity_poly.pdbx_seq_one_letter_code
_entity_poly.pdbx_strand_id
1 'polypeptide(L)'
;MGDSKIFKQTPAFSLPSQKKYGSESKPLDEPVVNLRKVGWNISDDRFKLLYAGEVLELMNHSRAQNRRGITRFDARQLDQAADWLAKRLPSSTFAVDFEPANPAVDGWQWDMSDPAFRKTMYDLSDRIYKKHGKLFFSWIGDPLTFTFQGKNFKLDGYANDNWSADKKKIDDYLALHEHPKDIQQVQLPSPVVLMTGFGYTSSTVNTSDATDQPAHVWKAPINWYLRTLDMLNIKSLTAPPSVKFINFFWPYEDKPSDARRSHTRRFKVGHGSKGYVRQLDNRVMYPMNLVRDAVFVHLCNPRVFYTNYWIFGQSYDPYQALRYAKINGNLSCVSQNTGGYFVYDYQGPDQPACPTVAEDYMGKDALGVAAMVQAHELFAKHQLILDGSQVRESYAFDYQRSTQKPQKATWQNDTGEFARA
;
A
#
# COMPACT_ATOMS: atom_id res chain seq x y z
N MET A 1 -7.52 8.20 -30.46
CA MET A 1 -7.84 7.40 -29.26
C MET A 1 -8.65 8.30 -28.36
N GLY A 2 -9.96 8.09 -28.28
CA GLY A 2 -10.89 9.00 -27.61
C GLY A 2 -11.00 8.72 -26.12
N ASP A 3 -10.81 9.74 -25.30
CA ASP A 3 -11.48 9.98 -24.02
C ASP A 3 -11.67 8.80 -23.03
N SER A 4 -10.70 7.88 -22.94
CA SER A 4 -10.70 6.77 -21.98
C SER A 4 -10.24 7.21 -20.58
N LYS A 5 -10.78 8.33 -20.09
CA LYS A 5 -10.49 8.86 -18.76
C LYS A 5 -11.43 8.19 -17.76
N ILE A 6 -10.87 7.34 -16.89
CA ILE A 6 -11.62 6.52 -15.92
C ILE A 6 -12.61 7.38 -15.14
N PHE A 7 -12.13 8.50 -14.60
CA PHE A 7 -12.93 9.42 -13.79
C PHE A 7 -14.05 10.11 -14.56
N LYS A 8 -13.86 10.39 -15.86
CA LYS A 8 -14.90 10.94 -16.73
C LYS A 8 -16.07 9.96 -16.90
N GLN A 9 -15.77 8.67 -17.03
CA GLN A 9 -16.74 7.62 -17.29
C GLN A 9 -17.46 7.14 -16.03
N THR A 10 -16.85 7.27 -14.85
CA THR A 10 -17.47 6.90 -13.58
C THR A 10 -18.64 7.82 -13.23
N PRO A 11 -19.80 7.31 -12.80
CA PRO A 11 -20.90 8.11 -12.24
C PRO A 11 -20.48 8.97 -11.04
N ALA A 12 -21.23 10.02 -10.74
CA ALA A 12 -20.94 10.87 -9.59
C ALA A 12 -21.30 10.15 -8.29
N PHE A 13 -20.46 10.29 -7.26
CA PHE A 13 -20.75 9.81 -5.92
C PHE A 13 -20.06 10.67 -4.87
N SER A 14 -20.47 10.53 -3.62
CA SER A 14 -19.87 11.22 -2.48
C SER A 14 -19.64 10.24 -1.36
N LEU A 15 -18.51 10.42 -0.69
CA LEU A 15 -18.15 9.64 0.48
C LEU A 15 -18.54 10.39 1.75
N PRO A 16 -18.67 9.69 2.89
CA PRO A 16 -18.83 10.34 4.18
C PRO A 16 -17.60 11.21 4.49
N SER A 17 -17.78 12.31 5.22
CA SER A 17 -16.71 13.27 5.52
C SER A 17 -15.50 12.66 6.24
N GLN A 18 -15.70 11.54 6.94
CA GLN A 18 -14.66 10.79 7.65
C GLN A 18 -13.85 9.85 6.75
N LYS A 19 -14.25 9.65 5.49
CA LYS A 19 -13.56 8.81 4.51
C LYS A 19 -12.95 9.66 3.42
N LYS A 20 -11.65 9.48 3.18
CA LYS A 20 -10.92 10.12 2.08
C LYS A 20 -10.19 9.06 1.27
N TYR A 21 -9.95 9.33 0.00
CA TYR A 21 -9.12 8.46 -0.82
C TYR A 21 -8.43 9.21 -1.94
N GLY A 22 -7.33 8.65 -2.42
CA GLY A 22 -6.56 9.21 -3.53
C GLY A 22 -5.17 8.62 -3.56
N SER A 23 -4.23 9.34 -4.14
CA SER A 23 -2.81 9.01 -4.11
C SER A 23 -1.99 10.22 -3.71
N GLU A 24 -0.71 10.02 -3.43
CA GLU A 24 0.25 11.10 -3.24
C GLU A 24 0.30 12.06 -4.46
N SER A 25 0.26 11.43 -5.64
CA SER A 25 0.26 12.02 -6.97
C SER A 25 -1.15 12.40 -7.42
N LYS A 26 -1.28 13.29 -8.41
CA LYS A 26 -2.57 13.62 -9.03
C LYS A 26 -2.56 13.20 -10.50
N PRO A 27 -3.68 12.68 -11.04
CA PRO A 27 -3.85 12.56 -12.49
C PRO A 27 -3.88 13.96 -13.12
N LEU A 28 -2.76 14.41 -13.70
CA LEU A 28 -2.57 15.76 -14.23
C LEU A 28 -3.44 16.05 -15.45
N ASP A 29 -3.66 15.06 -16.29
CA ASP A 29 -4.49 15.20 -17.49
C ASP A 29 -5.99 15.08 -17.17
N GLU A 30 -6.37 14.79 -15.92
CA GLU A 30 -7.77 14.68 -15.52
C GLU A 30 -8.31 16.04 -15.06
N PRO A 31 -9.39 16.55 -15.68
CA PRO A 31 -10.04 17.77 -15.20
C PRO A 31 -10.45 17.64 -13.73
N VAL A 32 -10.17 18.69 -12.95
CA VAL A 32 -10.51 18.77 -11.52
C VAL A 32 -12.00 18.48 -11.25
N VAL A 33 -12.89 18.87 -12.17
CA VAL A 33 -14.32 18.58 -12.07
C VAL A 33 -14.63 17.08 -12.04
N ASN A 34 -13.90 16.27 -12.81
CA ASN A 34 -14.08 14.81 -12.83
C ASN A 34 -13.51 14.17 -11.56
N LEU A 35 -12.38 14.66 -11.05
CA LEU A 35 -11.83 14.20 -9.78
C LEU A 35 -12.76 14.51 -8.59
N ARG A 36 -13.35 15.71 -8.56
CA ARG A 36 -14.34 16.10 -7.55
C ARG A 36 -15.62 15.26 -7.61
N LYS A 37 -16.09 14.95 -8.83
CA LYS A 37 -17.30 14.14 -9.07
C LYS A 37 -17.26 12.77 -8.40
N VAL A 38 -16.06 12.19 -8.26
CA VAL A 38 -15.85 10.89 -7.62
C VAL A 38 -15.34 11.02 -6.18
N GLY A 39 -15.15 12.24 -5.65
CA GLY A 39 -14.60 12.44 -4.30
C GLY A 39 -13.11 12.12 -4.17
N TRP A 40 -12.34 12.11 -5.27
CA TRP A 40 -10.89 11.94 -5.23
C TRP A 40 -10.24 13.10 -4.45
N ASN A 41 -9.33 12.78 -3.53
CA ASN A 41 -8.68 13.78 -2.72
C ASN A 41 -7.71 14.65 -3.55
N ILE A 42 -8.13 15.88 -3.83
CA ILE A 42 -7.35 16.88 -4.55
C ILE A 42 -6.80 17.99 -3.65
N SER A 43 -7.08 17.99 -2.34
CA SER A 43 -6.54 19.01 -1.44
C SER A 43 -5.05 18.78 -1.17
N ASP A 44 -4.43 19.80 -0.57
CA ASP A 44 -3.02 19.73 -0.17
C ASP A 44 -2.82 18.94 1.13
N ASP A 45 -3.90 18.61 1.84
CA ASP A 45 -3.87 17.74 3.02
C ASP A 45 -3.69 16.23 2.67
N ARG A 46 -3.65 15.87 1.38
CA ARG A 46 -3.52 14.49 0.88
C ARG A 46 -2.30 13.79 1.45
N PHE A 47 -2.34 12.46 1.49
CA PHE A 47 -1.22 11.65 1.93
C PHE A 47 0.09 12.01 1.20
N LYS A 48 1.20 12.00 1.94
CA LYS A 48 2.55 12.24 1.43
C LYS A 48 3.52 11.20 1.95
N LEU A 49 4.44 10.76 1.09
CA LEU A 49 5.59 9.96 1.48
C LEU A 49 6.85 10.80 1.26
N LEU A 50 7.68 10.90 2.29
CA LEU A 50 8.98 11.56 2.24
C LEU A 50 10.06 10.52 1.97
N TYR A 51 11.08 10.86 1.18
CA TYR A 51 12.12 9.93 0.75
C TYR A 51 13.53 10.46 1.10
N ALA A 52 14.56 9.80 0.58
CA ALA A 52 15.96 10.04 0.90
C ALA A 52 16.38 11.52 0.96
N GLY A 53 15.93 12.33 0.00
CA GLY A 53 16.28 13.76 -0.05
C GLY A 53 15.72 14.53 1.16
N GLU A 54 14.43 14.36 1.44
CA GLU A 54 13.78 15.00 2.58
C GLU A 54 14.25 14.43 3.91
N VAL A 55 14.61 13.14 3.97
CA VAL A 55 15.19 12.54 5.17
C VAL A 55 16.58 13.12 5.45
N LEU A 56 17.42 13.33 4.44
CA LEU A 56 18.70 14.00 4.64
C LEU A 56 18.52 15.42 5.22
N GLU A 57 17.54 16.18 4.72
CA GLU A 57 17.19 17.49 5.29
C GLU A 57 16.76 17.39 6.76
N LEU A 58 15.89 16.42 7.08
CA LEU A 58 15.46 16.13 8.45
C LEU A 58 16.65 15.83 9.37
N MET A 59 17.59 15.01 8.90
CA MET A 59 18.75 14.58 9.69
C MET A 59 19.72 15.72 9.96
N ASN A 60 19.94 16.58 8.97
CA ASN A 60 20.68 17.83 9.15
C ASN A 60 19.98 18.77 10.15
N HIS A 61 18.65 18.86 10.10
CA HIS A 61 17.88 19.70 11.00
C HIS A 61 17.88 19.21 12.46
N SER A 62 17.69 17.89 12.67
CA SER A 62 17.69 17.27 14.00
C SER A 62 19.09 17.08 14.57
N ARG A 63 20.14 17.33 13.77
CA ARG A 63 21.56 17.11 14.15
C ARG A 63 21.81 15.69 14.63
N ALA A 64 21.13 14.73 14.01
CA ALA A 64 21.35 13.33 14.31
C ALA A 64 22.71 12.88 13.77
N GLN A 65 23.40 11.99 14.49
CA GLN A 65 24.75 11.57 14.14
C GLN A 65 24.74 10.43 13.11
N ASN A 66 25.56 10.57 12.07
CA ASN A 66 25.74 9.64 10.93
C ASN A 66 26.20 8.20 11.27
N ARG A 67 26.33 7.84 12.55
CA ARG A 67 26.64 6.46 12.98
C ARG A 67 25.54 5.79 13.78
N ARG A 68 24.50 6.54 14.17
CA ARG A 68 23.36 6.04 14.96
C ARG A 68 22.03 6.14 14.21
N GLY A 69 22.03 6.71 13.01
CA GLY A 69 20.86 6.84 12.16
C GLY A 69 19.69 7.58 12.82
N ILE A 70 18.50 7.40 12.26
CA ILE A 70 17.22 7.78 12.87
C ILE A 70 16.82 6.92 14.08
N THR A 71 17.60 5.88 14.36
CA THR A 71 17.26 4.78 15.26
C THR A 71 17.32 5.16 16.74
N ARG A 72 18.06 6.21 17.09
CA ARG A 72 18.32 6.62 18.48
C ARG A 72 18.22 8.13 18.69
N PHE A 73 17.09 8.72 18.29
CA PHE A 73 16.83 10.13 18.64
C PHE A 73 16.69 10.27 20.16
N ASP A 74 17.44 11.21 20.73
CA ASP A 74 17.17 11.68 22.09
C ASP A 74 15.87 12.52 22.13
N ALA A 75 15.44 12.92 23.33
CA ALA A 75 14.20 13.66 23.49
C ALA A 75 14.17 15.00 22.72
N ARG A 76 15.31 15.70 22.63
CA ARG A 76 15.40 16.98 21.91
C ARG A 76 15.35 16.73 20.40
N GLN A 77 16.06 15.72 19.92
CA GLN A 77 16.07 15.33 18.51
C GLN A 77 14.68 14.88 18.05
N LEU A 78 13.96 14.12 18.88
CA LEU A 78 12.58 13.73 18.64
C LEU A 78 11.66 14.96 18.49
N ASP A 79 11.78 15.96 19.35
CA ASP A 79 10.98 17.19 19.25
C ASP A 79 11.31 18.00 17.99
N GLN A 80 12.59 18.10 17.65
CA GLN A 80 13.04 18.78 16.43
C GLN A 80 12.55 18.04 15.17
N ALA A 81 12.66 16.71 15.16
CA ALA A 81 12.18 15.88 14.05
C ALA A 81 10.66 15.98 13.88
N ALA A 82 9.91 15.89 14.99
CA ALA A 82 8.46 16.02 14.97
C ALA A 82 8.00 17.39 14.45
N ASP A 83 8.64 18.48 14.90
CA ASP A 83 8.34 19.83 14.42
C ASP A 83 8.67 20.02 12.95
N TRP A 84 9.82 19.52 12.51
CA TRP A 84 10.25 19.62 11.13
C TRP A 84 9.27 18.89 10.21
N LEU A 85 9.00 17.60 10.51
CA LEU A 85 8.10 16.77 9.71
C LEU A 85 6.69 17.37 9.64
N ALA A 86 6.15 17.80 10.78
CA ALA A 86 4.79 18.35 10.83
C ALA A 86 4.66 19.69 10.09
N LYS A 87 5.67 20.56 10.13
CA LYS A 87 5.64 21.89 9.48
C LYS A 87 6.01 21.86 8.00
N ARG A 88 6.81 20.87 7.56
CA ARG A 88 7.29 20.76 6.17
C ARG A 88 6.17 20.47 5.18
N LEU A 89 5.16 19.73 5.61
CA LEU A 89 4.08 19.25 4.75
C LEU A 89 2.73 19.86 5.14
N PRO A 90 1.88 20.26 4.18
CA PRO A 90 0.49 20.61 4.47
C PRO A 90 -0.37 19.39 4.86
N SER A 91 0.07 18.18 4.51
CA SER A 91 -0.62 16.91 4.76
C SER A 91 -0.96 16.68 6.24
N SER A 92 -2.20 16.21 6.50
CA SER A 92 -2.61 15.77 7.84
C SER A 92 -2.13 14.36 8.18
N THR A 93 -1.84 13.57 7.14
CA THR A 93 -1.33 12.21 7.25
C THR A 93 -0.15 12.06 6.30
N PHE A 94 0.96 11.50 6.79
CA PHE A 94 2.15 11.29 5.98
C PHE A 94 2.95 10.11 6.51
N ALA A 95 3.85 9.61 5.67
CA ALA A 95 4.85 8.65 6.06
C ALA A 95 6.24 9.10 5.62
N VAL A 96 7.25 8.47 6.20
CA VAL A 96 8.64 8.66 5.79
C VAL A 96 9.22 7.32 5.42
N ASP A 97 9.74 7.22 4.20
CA ASP A 97 10.62 6.17 3.75
C ASP A 97 12.05 6.52 4.13
N PHE A 98 12.56 5.82 5.14
CA PHE A 98 13.88 6.09 5.65
C PHE A 98 14.99 5.50 4.77
N GLU A 99 14.70 5.02 3.56
CA GLU A 99 15.61 4.53 2.49
C GLU A 99 16.71 5.52 2.06
N PRO A 100 18.02 5.31 2.37
CA PRO A 100 19.08 6.16 1.84
C PRO A 100 19.27 5.93 0.34
N ALA A 101 19.62 6.99 -0.37
CA ALA A 101 19.98 6.89 -1.78
C ALA A 101 21.34 6.19 -1.96
N ASN A 102 22.24 6.36 -0.99
CA ASN A 102 23.52 5.67 -0.93
C ASN A 102 23.83 5.22 0.51
N PRO A 103 23.46 3.98 0.89
CA PRO A 103 23.67 3.44 2.24
C PRO A 103 25.11 3.59 2.75
N ALA A 104 26.11 3.51 1.86
CA ALA A 104 27.52 3.57 2.23
C ALA A 104 27.99 4.98 2.62
N VAL A 105 27.26 6.03 2.20
CA VAL A 105 27.64 7.44 2.38
C VAL A 105 26.70 8.15 3.35
N ASP A 106 25.41 7.81 3.31
CA ASP A 106 24.36 8.58 3.93
C ASP A 106 24.41 8.51 5.48
N GLY A 107 24.81 7.38 6.09
CA GLY A 107 25.04 7.26 7.54
C GLY A 107 23.83 7.50 8.47
N TRP A 108 22.74 8.04 7.94
CA TRP A 108 21.52 8.35 8.67
C TRP A 108 20.42 7.27 8.59
N GLN A 109 20.69 6.18 7.86
CA GLN A 109 19.76 5.07 7.59
C GLN A 109 19.10 4.46 8.85
N TRP A 110 17.99 3.74 8.66
CA TRP A 110 17.44 2.90 9.73
C TRP A 110 18.38 1.75 10.06
N ASP A 111 18.33 1.32 11.31
CA ASP A 111 18.87 0.03 11.73
C ASP A 111 17.73 -0.76 12.37
N MET A 112 17.08 -1.59 11.56
CA MET A 112 15.97 -2.45 12.03
C MET A 112 16.46 -3.50 13.04
N SER A 113 17.77 -3.78 13.11
CA SER A 113 18.32 -4.74 14.08
C SER A 113 18.54 -4.11 15.46
N ASP A 114 18.54 -2.79 15.56
CA ASP A 114 18.69 -2.08 16.82
C ASP A 114 17.36 -2.12 17.61
N PRO A 115 17.37 -2.61 18.86
CA PRO A 115 16.17 -2.69 19.69
C PRO A 115 15.53 -1.32 19.98
N ALA A 116 16.26 -0.21 19.82
CA ALA A 116 15.73 1.14 20.01
C ALA A 116 14.86 1.63 18.85
N PHE A 117 15.02 1.08 17.63
CA PHE A 117 14.39 1.60 16.42
C PHE A 117 12.87 1.72 16.55
N ARG A 118 12.23 0.62 16.95
CA ARG A 118 10.78 0.55 17.15
C ARG A 118 10.29 1.60 18.14
N LYS A 119 10.98 1.72 19.28
CA LYS A 119 10.62 2.70 20.31
C LYS A 119 10.77 4.13 19.77
N THR A 120 11.84 4.42 19.06
CA THR A 120 12.09 5.75 18.49
C THR A 120 11.01 6.14 17.47
N MET A 121 10.60 5.22 16.58
CA MET A 121 9.52 5.48 15.61
C MET A 121 8.15 5.64 16.29
N TYR A 122 7.87 4.83 17.32
CA TYR A 122 6.67 4.97 18.13
C TYR A 122 6.63 6.34 18.82
N ASP A 123 7.71 6.74 19.48
CA ASP A 123 7.82 8.02 20.20
C ASP A 123 7.72 9.22 19.23
N LEU A 124 8.30 9.11 18.04
CA LEU A 124 8.18 10.12 17.00
C LEU A 124 6.72 10.29 16.53
N SER A 125 6.02 9.17 16.30
CA SER A 125 4.59 9.16 15.93
C SER A 125 3.73 9.78 17.03
N ASP A 126 3.97 9.42 18.29
CA ASP A 126 3.27 9.99 19.45
C ASP A 126 3.46 11.50 19.55
N ARG A 127 4.71 11.98 19.42
CA ARG A 127 5.04 13.41 19.50
C ARG A 127 4.41 14.22 18.38
N ILE A 128 4.48 13.72 17.13
CA ILE A 128 3.84 14.38 15.99
C ILE A 128 2.34 14.53 16.23
N TYR A 129 1.68 13.48 16.72
CA TYR A 129 0.24 13.52 16.98
C TYR A 129 -0.11 14.46 18.15
N LYS A 130 0.55 14.31 19.31
CA LYS A 130 0.24 15.12 20.49
C LYS A 130 0.50 16.61 20.29
N LYS A 131 1.54 16.96 19.53
CA LYS A 131 1.95 18.35 19.33
C LYS A 131 1.26 19.03 18.15
N HIS A 132 0.99 18.28 17.08
CA HIS A 132 0.52 18.86 15.81
C HIS A 132 -0.80 18.27 15.29
N GLY A 133 -1.34 17.23 15.95
CA GLY A 133 -2.57 16.55 15.51
C GLY A 133 -2.43 15.78 14.20
N LYS A 134 -1.20 15.56 13.72
CA LYS A 134 -0.94 14.87 12.45
C LYS A 134 -0.70 13.38 12.65
N LEU A 135 -1.01 12.59 11.64
CA LEU A 135 -0.86 11.15 11.63
C LEU A 135 0.42 10.77 10.88
N PHE A 136 1.36 10.15 11.59
CA PHE A 136 2.65 9.74 11.06
C PHE A 136 2.83 8.23 11.14
N PHE A 137 3.35 7.65 10.05
CA PHE A 137 3.77 6.26 9.96
C PHE A 137 5.20 6.17 9.43
N SER A 138 6.02 5.28 9.99
CA SER A 138 7.33 4.95 9.43
C SER A 138 7.15 3.91 8.34
N TRP A 139 7.46 4.24 7.08
CA TRP A 139 7.27 3.35 5.94
C TRP A 139 8.01 2.03 6.11
N ILE A 140 9.22 2.12 6.68
CA ILE A 140 10.04 1.00 7.14
C ILE A 140 9.91 0.95 8.65
N GLY A 141 9.28 -0.10 9.18
CA GLY A 141 8.91 -0.18 10.58
C GLY A 141 8.74 -1.62 11.03
N ASP A 142 8.98 -1.85 12.31
CA ASP A 142 8.47 -3.06 12.96
C ASP A 142 6.94 -3.07 12.88
N PRO A 143 6.28 -4.22 12.70
CA PRO A 143 4.84 -4.29 12.55
C PRO A 143 4.10 -4.39 13.89
N LEU A 144 2.79 -4.58 13.85
CA LEU A 144 2.05 -5.00 15.04
C LEU A 144 2.43 -6.44 15.43
N THR A 145 2.80 -6.63 16.70
CA THR A 145 3.10 -7.95 17.28
C THR A 145 2.28 -8.22 18.54
N PHE A 146 2.01 -9.48 18.85
CA PHE A 146 1.30 -9.90 20.06
C PHE A 146 1.58 -11.38 20.36
N THR A 147 1.19 -11.85 21.55
CA THR A 147 1.21 -13.27 21.92
C THR A 147 -0.19 -13.86 21.99
N PHE A 148 -0.31 -15.12 21.59
CA PHE A 148 -1.53 -15.90 21.71
C PHE A 148 -1.18 -17.38 21.85
N GLN A 149 -1.70 -18.03 22.90
CA GLN A 149 -1.48 -19.46 23.20
C GLN A 149 0.00 -19.88 23.13
N GLY A 150 0.90 -19.07 23.70
CA GLY A 150 2.35 -19.32 23.73
C GLY A 150 3.07 -19.08 22.40
N LYS A 151 2.40 -18.54 21.38
CA LYS A 151 2.97 -18.19 20.07
C LYS A 151 3.06 -16.68 19.90
N ASN A 152 4.17 -16.20 19.34
CA ASN A 152 4.35 -14.80 18.95
C ASN A 152 3.85 -14.57 17.53
N PHE A 153 2.97 -13.59 17.33
CA PHE A 153 2.46 -13.17 16.02
C PHE A 153 3.07 -11.84 15.58
N LYS A 154 3.26 -11.74 14.26
CA LYS A 154 3.77 -10.57 13.54
C LYS A 154 2.85 -10.35 12.34
N LEU A 155 2.15 -9.22 12.31
CA LEU A 155 1.07 -9.03 11.34
C LEU A 155 1.54 -8.47 9.99
N ASP A 156 2.53 -7.60 9.94
CA ASP A 156 3.04 -7.05 8.67
C ASP A 156 4.40 -7.65 8.26
N GLY A 157 4.66 -7.62 6.95
CA GLY A 157 5.87 -8.15 6.33
C GLY A 157 5.60 -9.03 5.11
N TYR A 158 6.62 -9.76 4.67
CA TYR A 158 6.53 -10.72 3.58
C TYR A 158 5.72 -11.95 4.01
N ALA A 159 4.58 -12.16 3.36
CA ALA A 159 3.81 -13.40 3.46
C ALA A 159 3.79 -14.02 2.07
N ASN A 160 4.52 -15.14 1.89
CA ASN A 160 4.59 -15.85 0.62
C ASN A 160 3.32 -16.70 0.38
N ASP A 161 2.16 -16.03 0.32
CA ASP A 161 0.83 -16.63 0.10
C ASP A 161 0.42 -17.63 1.17
N ASN A 162 1.16 -17.64 2.28
CA ASN A 162 1.09 -18.67 3.27
C ASN A 162 0.69 -18.09 4.62
N TRP A 163 -0.18 -18.85 5.28
CA TRP A 163 -0.53 -18.67 6.70
C TRP A 163 0.53 -19.31 7.61
N SER A 164 1.67 -19.75 7.04
CA SER A 164 2.65 -20.59 7.73
C SER A 164 3.96 -19.89 8.09
N ALA A 165 4.01 -18.57 7.99
CA ALA A 165 5.12 -17.78 8.53
C ALA A 165 5.38 -18.17 9.99
N ASP A 166 6.64 -18.43 10.33
CA ASP A 166 7.09 -18.77 11.69
C ASP A 166 6.33 -19.94 12.35
N LYS A 167 6.13 -21.03 11.59
CA LYS A 167 5.52 -22.30 12.06
C LYS A 167 4.06 -22.20 12.53
N LYS A 168 3.36 -21.12 12.19
CA LYS A 168 1.92 -20.99 12.42
C LYS A 168 1.15 -21.78 11.38
N LYS A 169 -0.11 -22.09 11.66
CA LYS A 169 -1.03 -22.73 10.71
C LYS A 169 -2.29 -21.91 10.61
N ILE A 170 -3.08 -22.13 9.56
CA ILE A 170 -4.39 -21.48 9.41
C ILE A 170 -5.26 -21.64 10.66
N ASP A 171 -5.21 -22.81 11.33
CA ASP A 171 -5.90 -23.08 12.59
C ASP A 171 -5.52 -22.12 13.72
N ASP A 172 -4.26 -21.65 13.76
CA ASP A 172 -3.82 -20.66 14.73
C ASP A 172 -4.51 -19.30 14.48
N TYR A 173 -4.69 -18.92 13.21
CA TYR A 173 -5.37 -17.68 12.84
C TYR A 173 -6.88 -17.75 13.09
N LEU A 174 -7.50 -18.92 12.86
CA LEU A 174 -8.90 -19.15 13.25
C LEU A 174 -9.09 -19.00 14.76
N ALA A 175 -8.22 -19.64 15.54
CA ALA A 175 -8.30 -19.62 16.99
C ALA A 175 -8.17 -18.19 17.56
N LEU A 176 -7.41 -17.30 16.89
CA LEU A 176 -7.36 -15.88 17.25
C LEU A 176 -8.74 -15.21 17.20
N HIS A 177 -9.52 -15.52 16.17
CA HIS A 177 -10.88 -14.98 16.03
C HIS A 177 -11.85 -15.63 17.00
N GLU A 178 -11.67 -16.91 17.33
CA GLU A 178 -12.55 -17.61 18.28
C GLU A 178 -12.29 -17.20 19.74
N HIS A 179 -11.05 -16.82 20.06
CA HIS A 179 -10.60 -16.52 21.41
C HIS A 179 -9.82 -15.19 21.51
N PRO A 180 -10.38 -14.05 21.05
CA PRO A 180 -9.65 -12.78 20.99
C PRO A 180 -9.22 -12.27 22.37
N LYS A 181 -9.90 -12.69 23.44
CA LYS A 181 -9.56 -12.36 24.83
C LYS A 181 -8.23 -12.96 25.30
N ASP A 182 -7.75 -14.02 24.64
CA ASP A 182 -6.49 -14.67 24.99
C ASP A 182 -5.28 -14.01 24.31
N ILE A 183 -5.52 -12.96 23.50
CA ILE A 183 -4.46 -12.16 22.91
C ILE A 183 -3.83 -11.28 23.99
N GLN A 184 -2.50 -11.33 24.09
CA GLN A 184 -1.73 -10.66 25.12
C GLN A 184 -0.53 -9.93 24.51
N GLN A 185 0.11 -9.07 25.31
CA GLN A 185 1.37 -8.40 24.97
C GLN A 185 1.35 -7.69 23.61
N VAL A 186 0.24 -7.05 23.26
CA VAL A 186 0.11 -6.31 22.01
C VAL A 186 1.10 -5.14 22.00
N GLN A 187 1.93 -5.09 20.97
CA GLN A 187 2.86 -3.99 20.70
C GLN A 187 2.50 -3.37 19.36
N LEU A 188 2.19 -2.07 19.39
CA LEU A 188 1.82 -1.30 18.22
C LEU A 188 3.05 -0.60 17.63
N PRO A 189 3.13 -0.49 16.29
CA PRO A 189 4.18 0.29 15.63
C PRO A 189 3.99 1.80 15.74
N SER A 190 2.75 2.25 15.95
CA SER A 190 2.38 3.64 16.19
C SER A 190 1.20 3.69 17.16
N PRO A 191 1.12 4.70 18.04
CA PRO A 191 0.02 4.83 19.00
C PRO A 191 -1.31 5.28 18.40
N VAL A 192 -1.33 5.77 17.15
CA VAL A 192 -2.49 6.55 16.64
C VAL A 192 -2.98 6.05 15.31
N VAL A 193 -2.09 5.54 14.46
CA VAL A 193 -2.44 5.09 13.11
C VAL A 193 -1.75 3.77 12.79
N LEU A 194 -2.50 2.82 12.21
CA LEU A 194 -1.95 1.61 11.63
C LEU A 194 -2.19 1.60 10.13
N MET A 195 -1.26 0.99 9.42
CA MET A 195 -1.42 0.71 8.00
C MET A 195 -2.21 -0.58 7.80
N THR A 196 -3.05 -0.66 6.77
CA THR A 196 -3.80 -1.86 6.34
C THR A 196 -3.77 -1.95 4.80
N GLY A 197 -4.37 -2.99 4.21
CA GLY A 197 -4.35 -3.24 2.77
C GLY A 197 -3.23 -4.18 2.35
N PHE A 198 -2.77 -4.09 1.10
CA PHE A 198 -1.75 -4.98 0.53
C PHE A 198 -0.78 -4.25 -0.41
N GLY A 199 0.45 -4.77 -0.48
CA GLY A 199 1.61 -4.19 -1.16
C GLY A 199 2.81 -4.00 -0.22
N TYR A 200 3.94 -3.56 -0.79
CA TYR A 200 5.33 -3.50 -0.29
C TYR A 200 5.56 -3.31 1.22
N THR A 201 4.66 -2.64 1.93
CA THR A 201 4.86 -2.28 3.35
C THR A 201 3.73 -2.68 4.30
N SER A 202 2.51 -2.99 3.82
CA SER A 202 1.38 -3.37 4.69
C SER A 202 1.22 -4.88 4.82
N SER A 203 1.34 -5.58 3.71
CA SER A 203 1.35 -7.03 3.59
C SER A 203 1.87 -7.28 2.19
N THR A 204 3.15 -7.61 2.09
CA THR A 204 3.77 -7.90 0.80
C THR A 204 3.47 -9.33 0.46
N VAL A 205 2.79 -9.53 -0.65
CA VAL A 205 2.33 -10.84 -1.07
C VAL A 205 3.19 -11.27 -2.24
N ASN A 206 4.43 -11.65 -1.90
CA ASN A 206 5.43 -12.03 -2.87
C ASN A 206 5.55 -13.55 -2.88
N THR A 207 5.44 -14.20 -4.01
CA THR A 207 5.81 -15.62 -4.12
C THR A 207 7.33 -15.75 -4.19
N SER A 208 8.04 -15.37 -3.12
CA SER A 208 9.48 -15.55 -3.01
C SER A 208 9.85 -17.01 -2.71
N ASP A 209 9.27 -17.95 -3.46
CA ASP A 209 9.81 -19.31 -3.56
C ASP A 209 10.94 -19.29 -4.59
N ALA A 210 12.11 -18.82 -4.16
CA ALA A 210 13.35 -18.97 -4.92
C ALA A 210 13.71 -20.45 -5.16
N THR A 211 13.06 -21.40 -4.47
CA THR A 211 13.33 -22.84 -4.54
C THR A 211 12.49 -23.60 -5.56
N ASP A 212 11.33 -23.09 -5.99
CA ASP A 212 10.47 -23.74 -7.00
C ASP A 212 10.74 -23.13 -8.38
N GLN A 213 11.92 -23.43 -8.92
CA GLN A 213 12.35 -22.94 -10.22
C GLN A 213 12.19 -24.00 -11.32
N PRO A 214 11.37 -23.77 -12.36
CA PRO A 214 10.55 -22.58 -12.61
C PRO A 214 9.20 -22.61 -11.88
N ALA A 215 8.71 -21.45 -11.44
CA ALA A 215 7.35 -21.36 -10.89
C ALA A 215 6.33 -21.64 -12.02
N HIS A 216 5.75 -22.84 -12.03
CA HIS A 216 4.80 -23.27 -13.07
C HIS A 216 3.36 -22.77 -12.87
N VAL A 217 3.04 -22.21 -11.69
CA VAL A 217 1.68 -21.79 -11.33
C VAL A 217 1.74 -20.51 -10.50
N TRP A 218 0.93 -19.51 -10.88
CA TRP A 218 0.62 -18.37 -10.02
C TRP A 218 -0.03 -18.87 -8.73
N LYS A 219 0.65 -18.76 -7.59
CA LYS A 219 0.06 -19.08 -6.28
C LYS A 219 -1.07 -18.07 -5.97
N ALA A 220 -2.13 -18.56 -5.33
CA ALA A 220 -3.51 -18.19 -5.64
C ALA A 220 -3.95 -16.79 -5.16
N PRO A 221 -4.55 -15.94 -6.04
CA PRO A 221 -5.11 -14.63 -5.67
C PRO A 221 -6.15 -14.65 -4.53
N ILE A 222 -6.81 -15.78 -4.32
CA ILE A 222 -7.80 -15.96 -3.24
C ILE A 222 -7.11 -15.92 -1.87
N ASN A 223 -5.98 -16.60 -1.68
CA ASN A 223 -5.29 -16.60 -0.38
C ASN A 223 -4.82 -15.19 -0.01
N TRP A 224 -4.44 -14.39 -1.00
CA TRP A 224 -4.03 -13.00 -0.84
C TRP A 224 -5.18 -12.15 -0.33
N TYR A 225 -6.34 -12.31 -0.99
CA TYR A 225 -7.59 -11.66 -0.60
C TYR A 225 -7.96 -12.04 0.84
N LEU A 226 -7.99 -13.33 1.17
CA LEU A 226 -8.31 -13.78 2.53
C LEU A 226 -7.32 -13.24 3.57
N ARG A 227 -6.03 -13.20 3.22
CA ARG A 227 -4.99 -12.65 4.11
C ARG A 227 -5.17 -11.16 4.35
N THR A 228 -5.45 -10.34 3.32
CA THR A 228 -5.64 -8.90 3.52
C THR A 228 -6.86 -8.60 4.39
N LEU A 229 -7.92 -9.40 4.27
CA LEU A 229 -9.11 -9.28 5.12
C LEU A 229 -8.84 -9.69 6.56
N ASP A 230 -8.19 -10.83 6.76
CA ASP A 230 -7.80 -11.29 8.08
C ASP A 230 -6.87 -10.28 8.78
N MET A 231 -5.96 -9.67 8.03
CA MET A 231 -5.10 -8.60 8.52
C MET A 231 -5.88 -7.39 9.03
N LEU A 232 -6.90 -6.94 8.30
CA LEU A 232 -7.83 -5.90 8.76
C LEU A 232 -8.55 -6.33 10.04
N ASN A 233 -9.00 -7.58 10.10
CA ASN A 233 -9.76 -8.12 11.22
C ASN A 233 -8.92 -8.24 12.49
N ILE A 234 -7.75 -8.87 12.42
CA ILE A 234 -6.87 -9.04 13.58
C ILE A 234 -6.36 -7.68 14.07
N LYS A 235 -6.07 -6.73 13.18
CA LYS A 235 -5.75 -5.34 13.59
C LYS A 235 -6.92 -4.68 14.30
N SER A 236 -8.16 -4.93 13.86
CA SER A 236 -9.35 -4.43 14.52
C SER A 236 -9.54 -5.01 15.92
N LEU A 237 -9.20 -6.29 16.11
CA LEU A 237 -9.25 -6.99 17.40
C LEU A 237 -8.16 -6.57 18.38
N THR A 238 -6.95 -6.32 17.87
CA THR A 238 -5.75 -6.11 18.70
C THR A 238 -5.48 -4.64 19.02
N ALA A 239 -5.79 -3.73 18.10
CA ALA A 239 -5.49 -2.31 18.29
C ALA A 239 -6.61 -1.61 19.08
N PRO A 240 -6.28 -0.70 20.04
CA PRO A 240 -7.27 0.08 20.78
C PRO A 240 -8.26 0.82 19.87
N PRO A 241 -9.54 1.00 20.26
CA PRO A 241 -10.55 1.62 19.40
C PRO A 241 -10.22 3.02 18.90
N SER A 242 -9.37 3.77 19.61
CA SER A 242 -8.91 5.11 19.22
C SER A 242 -7.94 5.12 18.04
N VAL A 243 -7.32 3.98 17.72
CA VAL A 243 -6.31 3.87 16.66
C VAL A 243 -7.00 3.79 15.29
N LYS A 244 -6.63 4.71 14.40
CA LYS A 244 -7.15 4.83 13.03
C LYS A 244 -6.40 3.93 12.04
N PHE A 245 -7.03 3.59 10.93
CA PHE A 245 -6.44 2.80 9.85
C PHE A 245 -6.30 3.60 8.56
N ILE A 246 -5.11 3.59 7.99
CA ILE A 246 -4.85 4.06 6.63
C ILE A 246 -4.62 2.83 5.74
N ASN A 247 -5.43 2.70 4.70
CA ASN A 247 -5.21 1.65 3.72
C ASN A 247 -4.15 2.09 2.72
N PHE A 248 -3.25 1.16 2.41
CA PHE A 248 -2.41 1.24 1.23
C PHE A 248 -2.78 0.09 0.32
N PHE A 249 -3.18 0.44 -0.90
CA PHE A 249 -3.42 -0.56 -1.93
C PHE A 249 -2.48 -0.29 -3.08
N TRP A 250 -1.64 -1.27 -3.34
CA TRP A 250 -0.82 -1.34 -4.53
C TRP A 250 -1.46 -2.36 -5.48
N PRO A 251 -2.07 -1.94 -6.62
CA PRO A 251 -2.76 -2.87 -7.51
C PRO A 251 -1.82 -3.75 -8.35
N TYR A 252 -0.52 -3.65 -8.09
CA TYR A 252 0.55 -4.38 -8.74
C TYR A 252 1.50 -4.93 -7.68
N GLU A 253 2.15 -6.06 -7.94
CA GLU A 253 3.18 -6.62 -7.06
C GLU A 253 4.40 -7.01 -7.88
N ASP A 254 5.59 -6.89 -7.30
CA ASP A 254 6.82 -7.30 -7.98
C ASP A 254 6.80 -8.79 -8.33
N LYS A 255 7.15 -9.10 -9.58
CA LYS A 255 7.30 -10.47 -10.07
C LYS A 255 8.44 -11.12 -9.30
N PRO A 256 8.30 -12.42 -8.98
CA PRO A 256 9.41 -13.27 -8.59
C PRO A 256 10.56 -13.18 -9.60
N SER A 257 11.79 -13.34 -9.11
CA SER A 257 13.04 -13.19 -9.88
C SER A 257 13.15 -14.09 -11.12
N ASP A 258 12.33 -15.12 -11.21
CA ASP A 258 12.31 -16.13 -12.27
C ASP A 258 11.18 -16.01 -13.29
N ALA A 259 10.18 -15.17 -13.01
CA ALA A 259 9.15 -14.92 -13.98
C ALA A 259 9.76 -14.13 -15.15
N ARG A 260 9.78 -14.74 -16.35
CA ARG A 260 10.28 -14.08 -17.56
C ARG A 260 9.64 -12.70 -17.71
N ARG A 261 10.46 -11.66 -17.94
CA ARG A 261 9.99 -10.31 -18.31
C ARG A 261 9.26 -10.42 -19.65
N SER A 262 7.96 -10.70 -19.61
CA SER A 262 7.14 -10.84 -20.81
C SER A 262 6.61 -9.47 -21.18
N HIS A 263 6.64 -9.12 -22.47
CA HIS A 263 5.93 -7.93 -22.95
C HIS A 263 4.43 -8.10 -22.63
N THR A 264 3.89 -7.27 -21.74
CA THR A 264 2.52 -7.44 -21.22
C THR A 264 1.48 -6.68 -22.03
N ARG A 265 1.84 -5.51 -22.58
CA ARG A 265 0.92 -4.67 -23.34
C ARG A 265 1.66 -3.87 -24.41
N ARG A 266 1.07 -3.76 -25.60
CA ARG A 266 1.55 -2.92 -26.71
C ARG A 266 0.60 -1.74 -26.91
N PHE A 267 1.14 -0.53 -27.04
CA PHE A 267 0.36 0.66 -27.37
C PHE A 267 1.14 1.62 -28.27
N LYS A 268 0.41 2.41 -29.08
CA LYS A 268 1.04 3.47 -29.89
C LYS A 268 1.49 4.60 -28.97
N VAL A 269 2.66 5.16 -29.24
CA VAL A 269 3.25 6.23 -28.42
C VAL A 269 2.49 7.55 -28.54
N GLY A 270 1.92 7.84 -29.70
CA GLY A 270 1.20 9.11 -29.94
C GLY A 270 2.14 10.25 -30.36
N HIS A 271 1.62 11.48 -30.38
CA HIS A 271 2.36 12.71 -30.65
C HIS A 271 3.25 12.66 -31.93
N GLY A 272 2.72 12.11 -33.02
CA GLY A 272 3.44 11.98 -34.29
C GLY A 272 4.54 10.89 -34.32
N SER A 273 4.82 10.23 -33.19
CA SER A 273 5.73 9.09 -33.14
C SER A 273 5.15 7.90 -33.93
N LYS A 274 5.93 7.38 -34.89
CA LYS A 274 5.55 6.22 -35.72
C LYS A 274 5.74 4.87 -35.00
N GLY A 275 6.36 4.88 -33.83
CA GLY A 275 6.65 3.68 -33.04
C GLY A 275 5.55 3.28 -32.06
N TYR A 276 5.80 2.16 -31.38
CA TYR A 276 4.97 1.65 -30.31
C TYR A 276 5.82 1.33 -29.08
N VAL A 277 5.19 1.35 -27.92
CA VAL A 277 5.79 0.89 -26.67
C VAL A 277 5.22 -0.47 -26.32
N ARG A 278 6.08 -1.37 -25.86
CA ARG A 278 5.74 -2.58 -25.12
C ARG A 278 6.08 -2.36 -23.65
N GLN A 279 5.11 -2.56 -22.78
CA GLN A 279 5.36 -2.56 -21.35
C GLN A 279 6.18 -3.81 -20.98
N LEU A 280 7.29 -3.58 -20.28
CA LEU A 280 8.21 -4.60 -19.78
C LEU A 280 8.09 -4.85 -18.28
N ASP A 281 7.23 -4.09 -17.62
CA ASP A 281 7.06 -4.08 -16.19
C ASP A 281 7.02 -5.49 -15.59
N ASN A 282 7.91 -5.71 -14.60
CA ASN A 282 8.01 -6.95 -13.88
C ASN A 282 6.96 -7.03 -12.78
N ARG A 283 5.81 -6.40 -12.91
CA ARG A 283 4.79 -6.45 -11.88
C ARG A 283 3.54 -7.13 -12.37
N VAL A 284 2.87 -7.85 -11.49
CA VAL A 284 1.61 -8.51 -11.80
C VAL A 284 0.46 -7.77 -11.18
N MET A 285 -0.55 -7.55 -12.02
CA MET A 285 -1.79 -6.92 -11.64
C MET A 285 -2.65 -7.93 -10.90
N TYR A 286 -3.11 -7.54 -9.71
CA TYR A 286 -4.10 -8.33 -9.00
C TYR A 286 -5.42 -8.40 -9.81
N PRO A 287 -6.17 -9.52 -9.74
CA PRO A 287 -7.48 -9.60 -10.35
C PRO A 287 -8.39 -8.46 -9.90
N MET A 288 -9.00 -7.80 -10.88
CA MET A 288 -9.78 -6.57 -10.68
C MET A 288 -10.92 -6.69 -9.66
N ASN A 289 -11.64 -7.81 -9.68
CA ASN A 289 -12.68 -8.11 -8.72
C ASN A 289 -12.12 -8.20 -7.30
N LEU A 290 -10.97 -8.85 -7.10
CA LEU A 290 -10.35 -8.97 -5.78
C LEU A 290 -9.87 -7.63 -5.25
N VAL A 291 -9.26 -6.78 -6.09
CA VAL A 291 -8.87 -5.42 -5.71
C VAL A 291 -10.09 -4.62 -5.28
N ARG A 292 -11.15 -4.64 -6.10
CA ARG A 292 -12.40 -3.92 -5.80
C ARG A 292 -13.01 -4.39 -4.47
N ASP A 293 -13.14 -5.69 -4.30
CA ASP A 293 -13.82 -6.27 -3.13
C ASP A 293 -13.00 -6.04 -1.86
N ALA A 294 -11.66 -6.14 -1.93
CA ALA A 294 -10.78 -5.85 -0.79
C ALA A 294 -10.89 -4.40 -0.35
N VAL A 295 -10.87 -3.46 -1.29
CA VAL A 295 -11.06 -2.02 -1.01
C VAL A 295 -12.43 -1.79 -0.39
N PHE A 296 -13.49 -2.36 -0.98
CA PHE A 296 -14.85 -2.21 -0.48
C PHE A 296 -15.00 -2.68 0.97
N VAL A 297 -14.51 -3.88 1.31
CA VAL A 297 -14.59 -4.40 2.68
C VAL A 297 -13.80 -3.52 3.66
N HIS A 298 -12.62 -3.03 3.28
CA HIS A 298 -11.88 -2.10 4.14
C HIS A 298 -12.64 -0.78 4.36
N LEU A 299 -13.35 -0.27 3.36
CA LEU A 299 -14.15 0.95 3.50
C LEU A 299 -15.28 0.79 4.53
N CYS A 300 -15.85 -0.40 4.66
CA CYS A 300 -16.87 -0.72 5.67
C CYS A 300 -16.35 -0.68 7.11
N ASN A 301 -15.03 -0.75 7.33
CA ASN A 301 -14.47 -0.65 8.68
C ASN A 301 -14.47 0.83 9.14
N PRO A 302 -15.09 1.19 10.28
CA PRO A 302 -15.23 2.59 10.69
C PRO A 302 -13.89 3.25 11.07
N ARG A 303 -12.87 2.45 11.40
CA ARG A 303 -11.54 2.94 11.76
C ARG A 303 -10.70 3.31 10.53
N VAL A 304 -11.04 2.77 9.36
CA VAL A 304 -10.43 3.18 8.09
C VAL A 304 -10.88 4.59 7.75
N PHE A 305 -9.96 5.55 7.71
CA PHE A 305 -10.30 6.96 7.40
C PHE A 305 -9.72 7.43 6.07
N TYR A 306 -8.63 6.82 5.62
CA TYR A 306 -7.95 7.19 4.38
C TYR A 306 -7.56 5.94 3.60
N THR A 307 -7.82 5.94 2.30
CA THR A 307 -7.32 4.93 1.37
C THR A 307 -6.34 5.58 0.39
N ASN A 308 -5.06 5.26 0.53
CA ASN A 308 -3.99 5.70 -0.35
C ASN A 308 -3.70 4.65 -1.43
N TYR A 309 -3.66 5.10 -2.68
CA TYR A 309 -3.34 4.29 -3.83
C TYR A 309 -1.94 4.56 -4.32
N TRP A 310 -1.18 3.48 -4.48
CA TRP A 310 0.15 3.56 -5.07
C TRP A 310 0.05 3.48 -6.59
N ILE A 311 0.04 4.65 -7.24
CA ILE A 311 0.04 4.77 -8.70
C ILE A 311 1.41 5.26 -9.16
N PHE A 312 1.99 4.60 -10.15
CA PHE A 312 3.33 4.94 -10.69
C PHE A 312 3.24 5.98 -11.81
N GLY A 313 2.16 6.75 -11.86
CA GLY A 313 1.86 7.62 -12.96
C GLY A 313 1.04 8.83 -12.54
N GLN A 314 1.06 9.85 -13.39
CA GLN A 314 0.32 11.09 -13.25
C GLN A 314 -0.38 11.48 -14.58
N SER A 315 0.03 10.91 -15.72
CA SER A 315 -0.49 11.29 -17.04
C SER A 315 -1.19 10.12 -17.76
N TYR A 316 -2.24 10.41 -18.53
CA TYR A 316 -2.88 9.46 -19.44
C TYR A 316 -2.27 9.47 -20.85
N ASP A 317 -1.26 10.30 -21.11
CA ASP A 317 -0.59 10.39 -22.40
C ASP A 317 0.44 9.26 -22.56
N PRO A 318 0.24 8.31 -23.50
CA PRO A 318 1.19 7.22 -23.73
C PRO A 318 2.59 7.69 -24.16
N TYR A 319 2.74 8.93 -24.62
CA TYR A 319 4.04 9.51 -24.96
C TYR A 319 4.97 9.58 -23.74
N GLN A 320 4.40 9.77 -22.53
CA GLN A 320 5.17 9.79 -21.28
C GLN A 320 5.88 8.46 -20.98
N ALA A 321 5.43 7.34 -21.55
CA ALA A 321 6.10 6.06 -21.39
C ALA A 321 7.54 6.06 -21.96
N LEU A 322 7.88 6.99 -22.86
CA LEU A 322 9.23 7.11 -23.40
C LEU A 322 10.27 7.56 -22.37
N ARG A 323 9.86 8.22 -21.27
CA ARG A 323 10.79 8.68 -20.21
C ARG A 323 11.60 7.54 -19.63
N TYR A 324 10.97 6.39 -19.40
CA TYR A 324 11.61 5.19 -18.84
C TYR A 324 11.62 4.02 -19.84
N ALA A 325 11.72 4.33 -21.12
CA ALA A 325 11.79 3.33 -22.18
C ALA A 325 13.23 3.00 -22.57
N LYS A 326 13.40 1.78 -23.08
CA LYS A 326 14.53 1.38 -23.91
C LYS A 326 14.15 1.61 -25.37
N ILE A 327 14.78 2.58 -26.01
CA ILE A 327 14.61 2.94 -27.42
C ILE A 327 15.47 2.02 -28.29
N ASN A 328 14.87 1.02 -28.93
CA ASN A 328 15.57 0.09 -29.83
C ASN A 328 16.86 -0.51 -29.25
N GLY A 329 16.89 -0.80 -27.95
CA GLY A 329 18.08 -1.35 -27.30
C GLY A 329 18.90 -0.33 -26.49
N ASN A 330 18.66 0.97 -26.66
CA ASN A 330 19.36 2.04 -25.95
C ASN A 330 18.47 2.68 -24.87
N LEU A 331 19.04 3.11 -23.75
CA LEU A 331 18.28 3.79 -22.71
C LEU A 331 17.80 5.16 -23.21
N SER A 332 16.55 5.51 -22.90
CA SER A 332 16.00 6.85 -23.14
C SER A 332 16.69 7.93 -22.29
N CYS A 333 16.41 9.19 -22.59
CA CYS A 333 17.03 10.35 -21.94
C CYS A 333 16.90 10.40 -20.41
N VAL A 334 15.82 9.89 -19.81
CA VAL A 334 15.71 9.85 -18.34
C VAL A 334 16.28 8.54 -17.79
N SER A 335 16.02 7.40 -18.44
CA SER A 335 16.61 6.10 -18.06
C SER A 335 18.14 6.11 -17.94
N GLN A 336 18.83 6.88 -18.79
CA GLN A 336 20.30 7.04 -18.71
C GLN A 336 20.76 7.67 -17.39
N ASN A 337 19.96 8.58 -16.83
CA ASN A 337 20.28 9.33 -15.62
C ASN A 337 19.78 8.65 -14.33
N THR A 338 18.98 7.59 -14.45
CA THR A 338 18.41 6.84 -13.32
C THR A 338 19.05 5.46 -13.17
N GLY A 339 20.38 5.38 -13.31
CA GLY A 339 21.12 4.12 -13.14
C GLY A 339 20.72 3.02 -14.13
N GLY A 340 20.16 3.38 -15.28
CA GLY A 340 19.70 2.43 -16.29
C GLY A 340 18.34 1.78 -16.01
N TYR A 341 17.53 2.34 -15.10
CA TYR A 341 16.16 1.89 -14.88
C TYR A 341 15.27 2.09 -16.13
N PHE A 342 14.55 1.05 -16.54
CA PHE A 342 13.56 1.10 -17.62
C PHE A 342 12.42 0.10 -17.37
N VAL A 343 11.21 0.45 -17.80
CA VAL A 343 10.00 -0.38 -17.67
C VAL A 343 9.18 -0.48 -18.97
N TYR A 344 9.69 0.10 -20.05
CA TYR A 344 9.09 0.09 -21.38
C TYR A 344 10.14 -0.25 -22.44
N ASP A 345 9.75 -0.95 -23.49
CA ASP A 345 10.52 -1.18 -24.71
C ASP A 345 9.85 -0.42 -25.85
N TYR A 346 10.54 0.53 -26.44
CA TYR A 346 10.09 1.23 -27.63
C TYR A 346 10.62 0.55 -28.89
N GLN A 347 9.75 0.43 -29.89
CA GLN A 347 10.09 -0.03 -31.24
C GLN A 347 9.55 0.97 -32.26
N GLY A 348 10.46 1.64 -32.96
CA GLY A 348 10.16 2.71 -33.93
C GLY A 348 11.45 3.40 -34.39
N PRO A 349 11.41 4.65 -34.89
CA PRO A 349 12.62 5.42 -35.21
C PRO A 349 13.61 5.54 -34.04
N ASP A 350 14.91 5.54 -34.29
CA ASP A 350 15.96 5.49 -33.24
C ASP A 350 16.03 6.71 -32.33
N GLN A 351 15.42 7.83 -32.72
CA GLN A 351 15.44 9.08 -31.97
C GLN A 351 14.03 9.66 -31.82
N PRO A 352 13.13 9.02 -31.04
CA PRO A 352 11.88 9.66 -30.67
C PRO A 352 12.19 10.85 -29.77
N ALA A 353 11.41 11.92 -29.88
CA ALA A 353 11.56 13.07 -29.00
C ALA A 353 11.36 12.67 -27.53
N CYS A 354 12.11 13.29 -26.64
CA CYS A 354 11.95 13.09 -25.20
C CYS A 354 10.69 13.78 -24.70
N PRO A 355 9.92 13.14 -23.80
CA PRO A 355 8.80 13.82 -23.18
C PRO A 355 9.24 15.05 -22.39
N THR A 356 8.59 16.18 -22.66
CA THR A 356 8.88 17.48 -22.04
C THR A 356 8.25 17.63 -20.66
N VAL A 357 7.19 16.87 -20.42
CA VAL A 357 6.48 16.77 -19.14
C VAL A 357 7.26 15.76 -18.27
N ALA A 358 7.54 16.16 -17.03
CA ALA A 358 8.32 15.43 -16.02
C ALA A 358 7.52 14.32 -15.30
N GLU A 359 6.52 13.72 -15.94
CA GLU A 359 5.51 12.90 -15.26
C GLU A 359 5.23 11.59 -15.97
N ASP A 360 4.83 10.60 -15.18
CA ASP A 360 4.82 9.21 -15.64
C ASP A 360 3.46 8.78 -16.19
N TYR A 361 3.50 7.81 -17.10
CA TYR A 361 2.29 7.27 -17.71
C TYR A 361 1.49 6.41 -16.71
N MET A 362 0.35 6.93 -16.25
CA MET A 362 -0.62 6.25 -15.38
C MET A 362 -1.48 5.24 -16.15
N GLY A 363 -1.57 5.33 -17.48
CA GLY A 363 -2.42 4.44 -18.26
C GLY A 363 -2.02 2.94 -18.20
N LYS A 364 -0.83 2.61 -17.68
CA LYS A 364 -0.49 1.23 -17.29
C LYS A 364 -1.23 0.74 -16.04
N ASP A 365 -1.59 1.66 -15.14
CA ASP A 365 -2.26 1.43 -13.85
C ASP A 365 -3.80 1.53 -13.95
N ALA A 366 -4.30 1.83 -15.16
CA ALA A 366 -5.69 2.19 -15.41
C ALA A 366 -6.72 1.14 -14.94
N LEU A 367 -6.40 -0.15 -15.09
CA LEU A 367 -7.29 -1.20 -14.63
C LEU A 367 -7.35 -1.18 -13.09
N GLY A 368 -6.22 -1.26 -12.39
CA GLY A 368 -6.19 -1.17 -10.93
C GLY A 368 -6.94 0.05 -10.38
N VAL A 369 -6.68 1.23 -10.98
CA VAL A 369 -7.38 2.48 -10.62
C VAL A 369 -8.89 2.39 -10.86
N ALA A 370 -9.34 1.75 -11.94
CA ALA A 370 -10.77 1.57 -12.20
C ALA A 370 -11.46 0.67 -11.15
N ALA A 371 -10.83 -0.44 -10.74
CA ALA A 371 -11.37 -1.33 -9.69
C ALA A 371 -11.51 -0.59 -8.36
N MET A 372 -10.48 0.18 -8.02
CA MET A 372 -10.41 1.03 -6.84
C MET A 372 -11.52 2.08 -6.79
N VAL A 373 -11.75 2.79 -7.90
CA VAL A 373 -12.84 3.78 -8.01
C VAL A 373 -14.21 3.11 -7.93
N GLN A 374 -14.40 1.94 -8.57
CA GLN A 374 -15.65 1.18 -8.49
C GLN A 374 -15.97 0.75 -7.05
N ALA A 375 -14.97 0.37 -6.26
CA ALA A 375 -15.18 0.02 -4.85
C ALA A 375 -15.74 1.19 -4.03
N HIS A 376 -15.21 2.40 -4.26
CA HIS A 376 -15.69 3.62 -3.61
C HIS A 376 -17.11 3.98 -4.07
N GLU A 377 -17.41 3.84 -5.35
CA GLU A 377 -18.75 4.03 -5.90
C GLU A 377 -19.76 3.07 -5.24
N LEU A 378 -19.41 1.78 -5.14
CA LEU A 378 -20.25 0.77 -4.50
C LEU A 378 -20.47 1.07 -3.01
N PHE A 379 -19.42 1.43 -2.29
CA PHE A 379 -19.50 1.82 -0.89
C PHE A 379 -20.42 3.04 -0.70
N ALA A 380 -20.24 4.08 -1.50
CA ALA A 380 -21.07 5.29 -1.44
C ALA A 380 -22.57 4.98 -1.63
N LYS A 381 -22.92 4.03 -2.50
CA LYS A 381 -24.32 3.59 -2.70
C LYS A 381 -24.94 2.93 -1.47
N HIS A 382 -24.13 2.31 -0.62
CA HIS A 382 -24.57 1.49 0.52
C HIS A 382 -24.15 2.07 1.88
N GLN A 383 -23.52 3.24 1.91
CA GLN A 383 -22.90 3.81 3.11
C GLN A 383 -23.86 4.02 4.29
N LEU A 384 -25.15 4.24 4.02
CA LEU A 384 -26.17 4.40 5.07
C LEU A 384 -26.40 3.13 5.89
N ILE A 385 -26.03 1.97 5.34
CA ILE A 385 -26.17 0.67 5.96
C ILE A 385 -24.84 -0.07 6.06
N LEU A 386 -23.71 0.57 5.73
CA LEU A 386 -22.35 -0.01 5.78
C LEU A 386 -21.34 0.97 6.42
N ASP A 387 -21.79 1.78 7.38
CA ASP A 387 -20.95 2.75 8.10
C ASP A 387 -20.09 2.15 9.22
N GLY A 388 -20.17 0.82 9.41
CA GLY A 388 -19.46 0.10 10.45
C GLY A 388 -20.22 0.00 11.77
N SER A 389 -21.45 0.54 11.85
CA SER A 389 -22.34 0.37 13.01
C SER A 389 -23.22 -0.88 12.91
N GLN A 390 -23.13 -1.62 11.81
CA GLN A 390 -23.96 -2.80 11.57
C GLN A 390 -23.54 -3.90 12.54
N VAL A 391 -24.42 -4.21 13.48
CA VAL A 391 -24.39 -5.49 14.18
C VAL A 391 -24.98 -6.49 13.20
N ARG A 392 -24.17 -7.41 12.68
CA ARG A 392 -24.61 -8.35 11.65
C ARG A 392 -25.72 -9.23 12.22
N GLU A 393 -26.85 -9.33 11.52
CA GLU A 393 -27.76 -10.46 11.69
C GLU A 393 -27.12 -11.66 10.97
N SER A 394 -26.77 -12.72 11.70
CA SER A 394 -26.11 -13.90 11.11
C SER A 394 -26.76 -15.19 11.57
N TYR A 395 -26.93 -16.09 10.59
CA TYR A 395 -27.51 -17.41 10.77
C TYR A 395 -26.38 -18.43 10.84
N ALA A 396 -26.50 -19.41 11.75
CA ALA A 396 -25.54 -20.50 11.83
C ALA A 396 -25.47 -21.28 10.49
N PHE A 397 -24.27 -21.67 10.07
CA PHE A 397 -24.06 -22.54 8.92
C PHE A 397 -23.04 -23.63 9.25
N ASP A 398 -23.14 -24.75 8.53
CA ASP A 398 -22.24 -25.89 8.65
C ASP A 398 -21.14 -25.79 7.57
N TYR A 399 -19.90 -26.07 7.94
CA TYR A 399 -18.76 -26.13 7.02
C TYR A 399 -17.98 -27.43 7.22
N GLN A 400 -17.29 -27.89 6.19
CA GLN A 400 -16.49 -29.11 6.24
C GLN A 400 -15.15 -28.89 5.55
N ARG A 401 -14.05 -29.11 6.28
CA ARG A 401 -12.71 -29.19 5.69
C ARG A 401 -12.48 -30.59 5.13
N SER A 402 -11.70 -30.70 4.05
CA SER A 402 -11.56 -31.90 3.22
C SER A 402 -11.52 -33.24 3.99
N THR A 403 -10.75 -33.31 5.08
CA THR A 403 -10.57 -34.54 5.88
C THR A 403 -11.29 -34.52 7.23
N GLN A 404 -12.07 -33.48 7.53
CA GLN A 404 -12.76 -33.31 8.81
C GLN A 404 -14.25 -33.59 8.68
N LYS A 405 -14.90 -33.89 9.81
CA LYS A 405 -16.37 -33.98 9.88
C LYS A 405 -16.97 -32.58 9.70
N PRO A 406 -18.21 -32.47 9.18
CA PRO A 406 -18.94 -31.20 9.18
C PRO A 406 -18.96 -30.59 10.58
N GLN A 407 -18.54 -29.34 10.68
CA GLN A 407 -18.53 -28.54 11.88
C GLN A 407 -19.55 -27.42 11.74
N LYS A 408 -20.29 -27.17 12.83
CA LYS A 408 -21.20 -26.04 12.91
C LYS A 408 -20.43 -24.82 13.37
N ALA A 409 -20.37 -23.77 12.56
CA ALA A 409 -19.71 -22.54 12.97
C ALA A 409 -20.44 -21.94 14.18
N THR A 410 -19.71 -21.81 15.29
CA THR A 410 -20.22 -21.12 16.49
C THR A 410 -19.78 -19.66 16.39
N TRP A 411 -20.73 -18.77 16.12
CA TRP A 411 -20.43 -17.37 15.82
C TRP A 411 -20.21 -16.54 17.08
N GLN A 412 -19.19 -15.70 17.02
CA GLN A 412 -18.99 -14.57 17.93
C GLN A 412 -19.01 -13.29 17.08
N ASN A 413 -19.47 -12.17 17.66
CA ASN A 413 -19.55 -10.86 17.01
C ASN A 413 -18.15 -10.25 16.81
N ASP A 414 -17.30 -10.92 16.06
CA ASP A 414 -16.01 -10.42 15.61
C ASP A 414 -15.93 -10.45 14.08
N THR A 415 -15.08 -9.59 13.53
CA THR A 415 -14.93 -9.38 12.10
C THR A 415 -14.26 -10.55 11.36
N GLY A 416 -13.95 -11.67 12.03
CA GLY A 416 -13.06 -12.75 11.58
C GLY A 416 -13.59 -13.74 10.55
N GLU A 417 -14.76 -13.53 9.95
CA GLU A 417 -15.43 -14.53 9.10
C GLU A 417 -14.62 -14.98 7.87
N PHE A 418 -13.79 -14.11 7.31
CA PHE A 418 -12.97 -14.45 6.14
C PHE A 418 -11.82 -15.43 6.42
N ALA A 419 -11.40 -15.57 7.68
CA ALA A 419 -10.40 -16.58 8.02
C ALA A 419 -11.02 -17.98 8.11
N ARG A 420 -12.34 -18.09 8.32
CA ARG A 420 -13.08 -19.34 8.58
C ARG A 420 -13.52 -20.09 7.32
N ALA A 421 -13.61 -19.40 6.18
CA ALA A 421 -14.09 -19.93 4.89
C ALA A 421 -13.06 -20.80 4.15
#